data_AF-X0TV47-F1
#
_entry.id   AF-X0TV47-F1
#
_cell.length_a   1.000
_cell.length_b   1.000
_cell.length_c   1.000
_cell.angle_alpha   90.00
_cell.angle_beta   90.00
_cell.angle_gamma   90.00
#
_symmetry.space_group_name_H-M   'P 1'
#
loop_
_entity.id
_entity.type
_entity.pdbx_description
1 polymer ?
#
loop_
_entity_poly.entity_id
_entity_poly.type
_entity_poly.pdbx_seq_one_letter_code
_entity_poly.pdbx_strand_id
1 'polypeptide(L)'
;MFIFDTDIYTNVMKKIPSRKLIDRLKKVPRRDQFTTAITIGEVFYGIIKSSNMLRLLELFEAVFLPRVTILPFDFLAGKKYGEIRSLLEKQ
;
A
#
# COMPACT_ATOMS: atom_id res chain seq x y z
N MET A 1 -14.15 -2.93 3.98
CA MET A 1 -13.04 -3.05 3.02
C MET A 1 -12.33 -1.72 2.81
N PHE A 2 -10.99 -1.71 2.87
CA PHE A 2 -10.11 -0.58 2.58
C PHE A 2 -8.94 -1.04 1.72
N ILE A 3 -8.59 -0.28 0.69
CA ILE A 3 -7.37 -0.45 -0.10
C ILE A 3 -6.36 0.59 0.40
N PHE A 4 -5.23 0.12 0.92
CA PHE A 4 -4.16 0.96 1.45
C PHE A 4 -3.25 1.44 0.33
N ASP A 5 -2.96 2.73 0.35
CA ASP A 5 -2.02 3.39 -0.57
C ASP A 5 -0.62 3.48 0.04
N THR A 6 0.37 3.87 -0.76
CA THR A 6 1.81 3.88 -0.43
C THR A 6 2.13 4.72 0.80
N ASP A 7 1.42 5.82 1.02
CA ASP A 7 1.57 6.71 2.17
C ASP A 7 1.15 6.07 3.51
N ILE A 8 0.25 5.07 3.50
CA ILE A 8 -0.02 4.25 4.69
C ILE A 8 1.21 3.43 5.05
N TYR A 9 1.81 2.74 4.07
CA TYR A 9 2.99 1.91 4.27
C TYR A 9 4.20 2.73 4.71
N THR A 10 4.48 3.83 4.00
CA THR A 10 5.59 4.72 4.37
C THR A 10 5.39 5.32 5.76
N ASN A 11 4.15 5.60 6.20
CA ASN A 11 3.90 6.11 7.55
C ASN A 11 4.16 5.04 8.63
N VAL A 12 3.64 3.84 8.45
CA VAL A 12 3.78 2.76 9.45
C VAL A 12 5.23 2.27 9.54
N MET A 13 6.01 2.33 8.46
CA MET A 13 7.44 1.97 8.45
C MET A 13 8.38 3.06 8.98
N LYS A 14 7.89 4.27 9.30
CA LYS A 14 8.72 5.31 9.95
C LYS A 14 9.16 4.86 11.34
N LYS A 15 10.29 5.42 11.82
CA LYS A 15 10.77 5.21 13.20
C LYS A 15 9.68 5.54 14.25
N ILE A 16 8.89 6.58 13.98
CA ILE A 16 7.77 7.00 14.84
C ILE A 16 6.54 7.11 13.93
N PRO A 17 5.71 6.05 13.85
CA PRO A 17 4.50 6.07 13.03
C PRO A 17 3.40 6.92 13.70
N SER A 18 2.42 7.36 12.89
CA SER A 18 1.26 8.10 13.41
C SER A 18 0.40 7.20 14.30
N ARG A 19 0.28 7.54 15.58
CA ARG A 19 -0.53 6.80 16.56
C ARG A 19 -1.99 6.68 16.11
N LYS A 20 -2.57 7.78 15.61
CA LYS A 20 -3.92 7.83 15.07
C LYS A 20 -4.12 6.85 13.90
N LEU A 21 -3.12 6.74 13.02
CA LEU A 21 -3.17 5.79 11.90
C LEU A 21 -3.13 4.35 12.42
N ILE A 22 -2.19 4.03 13.31
CA ILE A 22 -2.07 2.69 13.91
C ILE A 22 -3.37 2.28 14.60
N ASP A 23 -3.97 3.17 15.39
CA ASP A 23 -5.21 2.88 16.10
C ASP A 23 -6.40 2.68 15.16
N ARG A 24 -6.42 3.37 14.02
CA ARG A 24 -7.42 3.13 12.97
C ARG A 24 -7.20 1.79 12.30
N LEU A 25 -5.96 1.46 11.93
CA LEU A 25 -5.63 0.20 11.26
C LEU A 25 -5.97 -1.01 12.13
N LYS A 26 -5.73 -0.93 13.45
CA LYS A 26 -6.12 -1.98 14.41
C LYS A 26 -7.63 -2.25 14.45
N LYS A 27 -8.46 -1.27 14.12
CA LYS A 27 -9.93 -1.40 14.07
C LYS A 27 -10.43 -1.99 12.76
N VAL A 28 -9.59 -2.07 11.72
CA VAL A 28 -9.96 -2.69 10.44
C VAL A 28 -9.68 -4.20 10.53
N PRO A 29 -10.69 -5.08 10.36
CA PRO A 29 -10.46 -6.52 10.33
C PRO A 29 -9.52 -6.91 9.19
N ARG A 30 -8.63 -7.91 9.38
CA ARG A 30 -7.69 -8.38 8.33
C ARG A 30 -8.38 -8.65 6.99
N ARG A 31 -9.55 -9.30 7.00
CA ARG A 31 -10.35 -9.61 5.79
C ARG A 31 -10.79 -8.37 5.00
N ASP A 32 -10.75 -7.21 5.63
CA ASP A 32 -11.13 -5.93 5.08
C ASP A 32 -9.91 -5.07 4.70
N GLN A 33 -8.69 -5.60 4.82
CA GLN A 33 -7.44 -4.88 4.51
C GLN A 33 -6.84 -5.36 3.19
N PHE A 34 -6.74 -4.44 2.24
CA PHE A 34 -6.27 -4.71 0.89
C PHE A 34 -5.17 -3.73 0.49
N THR A 35 -4.43 -4.09 -0.55
CA THR A 35 -3.51 -3.22 -1.27
C THR A 35 -3.47 -3.63 -2.73
N THR A 36 -2.73 -2.91 -3.57
CA THR A 36 -2.60 -3.23 -4.99
C THR A 36 -1.19 -3.67 -5.33
N ALA A 37 -1.04 -4.49 -6.37
CA ALA A 37 0.28 -4.85 -6.91
C ALA A 37 1.10 -3.62 -7.33
N ILE A 38 0.44 -2.53 -7.73
CA ILE A 38 1.07 -1.24 -8.04
C ILE A 38 1.71 -0.65 -6.78
N THR A 39 0.93 -0.51 -5.70
CA THR A 39 1.40 -0.04 -4.38
C THR A 39 2.55 -0.91 -3.85
N ILE A 40 2.47 -2.24 -4.02
CA ILE A 40 3.57 -3.15 -3.64
C ILE A 40 4.86 -2.78 -4.40
N GLY A 41 4.78 -2.56 -5.72
CA GLY A 41 5.92 -2.13 -6.52
C GLY A 41 6.53 -0.81 -6.06
N GLU A 42 5.69 0.19 -5.75
CA GLU A 42 6.14 1.48 -5.23
C GLU A 42 6.83 1.35 -3.86
N VAL A 43 6.29 0.51 -2.97
CA VAL A 43 6.88 0.27 -1.65
C VAL A 43 8.24 -0.42 -1.79
N PHE A 44 8.36 -1.47 -2.61
CA PHE A 44 9.65 -2.12 -2.86
C PHE A 44 10.67 -1.16 -3.48
N TYR A 45 10.27 -0.33 -4.44
CA TYR A 45 11.11 0.71 -5.00
C TYR A 45 11.65 1.66 -3.91
N GLY A 46 10.78 2.10 -2.99
CA GLY A 46 11.16 2.94 -1.85
C GLY A 46 12.10 2.24 -0.87
N ILE A 47 11.88 0.96 -0.59
CA ILE A 47 12.74 0.15 0.30
C ILE A 47 14.14 0.00 -0.29
N ILE A 48 14.25 -0.38 -1.57
CA ILE A 48 15.52 -0.61 -2.25
C ILE A 48 16.37 0.66 -2.31
N LYS A 49 15.75 1.84 -2.47
CA LYS A 49 16.44 3.13 -2.49
C LYS A 49 16.88 3.61 -1.10
N SER A 50 16.42 2.99 -0.02
CA SER A 50 16.66 3.45 1.35
C SER A 50 18.03 3.04 1.88
N SER A 51 18.65 3.91 2.67
CA SER A 51 19.88 3.59 3.41
C SER A 51 19.70 2.50 4.48
N ASN A 52 18.46 2.20 4.87
CA ASN A 52 18.11 1.13 5.83
C ASN A 52 17.37 -0.04 5.16
N MET A 53 17.69 -0.32 3.89
CA MET A 53 17.01 -1.33 3.05
C MET A 53 16.72 -2.65 3.77
N LEU A 54 17.74 -3.31 4.35
CA LEU A 54 17.59 -4.63 4.97
C LEU A 54 16.53 -4.65 6.08
N ARG A 55 16.57 -3.65 6.97
CA ARG A 55 15.60 -3.52 8.05
C ARG A 55 14.18 -3.26 7.54
N LEU A 56 14.05 -2.42 6.51
CA LEU A 56 12.74 -2.09 5.95
C LEU A 56 12.14 -3.26 5.19
N LEU A 57 12.98 -4.02 4.47
CA LEU A 57 12.57 -5.23 3.77
C LEU A 57 12.06 -6.28 4.75
N GLU A 58 12.83 -6.58 5.80
CA GLU A 58 12.43 -7.51 6.86
C GLU A 58 11.09 -7.09 7.51
N LEU A 59 10.94 -5.79 7.83
CA LEU A 59 9.70 -5.26 8.38
C LEU A 59 8.53 -5.45 7.41
N PHE A 60 8.72 -5.15 6.12
CA PHE A 60 7.67 -5.23 5.12
C PHE A 60 7.23 -6.68 4.88
N GLU A 61 8.16 -7.60 4.70
CA GLU A 61 7.88 -9.01 4.42
C GLU A 61 7.32 -9.75 5.64
N ALA A 62 7.89 -9.53 6.84
CA ALA A 62 7.47 -10.25 8.04
C ALA A 62 6.17 -9.70 8.65
N VAL A 63 5.92 -8.38 8.54
CA VAL A 63 4.82 -7.73 9.27
C VAL A 63 3.67 -7.31 8.35
N PHE A 64 3.94 -6.78 7.16
CA PHE A 64 2.89 -6.20 6.33
C PHE A 64 2.30 -7.16 5.32
N LEU A 65 3.13 -7.83 4.52
CA LEU A 65 2.65 -8.75 3.48
C LEU A 65 1.67 -9.80 4.02
N PRO A 66 1.86 -10.42 5.21
CA PRO A 66 0.92 -11.41 5.73
C PRO A 66 -0.45 -10.84 6.13
N ARG A 67 -0.55 -9.52 6.32
CA ARG A 67 -1.72 -8.84 6.92
C ARG A 67 -2.68 -8.23 5.90
N VAL A 68 -2.31 -8.20 4.62
CA VAL A 68 -3.11 -7.57 3.57
C VAL A 68 -3.38 -8.53 2.42
N THR A 69 -4.53 -8.38 1.78
CA THR A 69 -4.80 -9.05 0.50
C THR A 69 -4.31 -8.17 -0.64
N ILE A 70 -3.44 -8.71 -1.49
CA ILE A 70 -2.88 -7.99 -2.65
C ILE A 70 -3.82 -8.19 -3.84
N LEU A 71 -4.34 -7.09 -4.38
CA LEU A 71 -5.18 -7.06 -5.57
C LEU A 71 -4.30 -6.86 -6.82
N PRO A 72 -4.47 -7.67 -7.87
CA PRO A 72 -3.76 -7.45 -9.14
C PRO A 72 -4.28 -6.20 -9.86
N PHE A 73 -3.47 -5.65 -10.75
CA PHE A 73 -3.96 -4.73 -11.77
C PHE A 73 -4.39 -5.55 -12.99
N ASP A 74 -5.64 -5.98 -12.99
CA ASP A 74 -6.21 -6.85 -14.02
C ASP A 74 -6.92 -6.07 -15.14
N PHE A 75 -7.56 -6.80 -16.06
CA PHE A 75 -8.30 -6.21 -17.17
C PHE A 75 -9.41 -5.25 -16.71
N LEU A 76 -10.13 -5.57 -15.63
CA LEU A 76 -11.23 -4.74 -15.13
C LEU A 76 -10.69 -3.45 -14.49
N ALA A 77 -9.60 -3.56 -13.72
CA ALA A 77 -8.89 -2.41 -13.18
C ALA A 77 -8.36 -1.51 -14.31
N GLY A 78 -7.76 -2.09 -15.35
CA GLY A 78 -7.27 -1.38 -16.54
C GLY A 78 -8.37 -0.63 -17.28
N LYS A 79 -9.53 -1.26 -17.48
CA LYS A 79 -10.69 -0.59 -18.09
C LYS A 79 -11.14 0.62 -17.27
N LYS A 80 -11.30 0.47 -15.96
CA LYS A 80 -11.72 1.57 -15.06
C LYS A 80 -10.70 2.69 -14.99
N TYR A 81 -9.41 2.34 -14.96
CA TYR A 81 -8.33 3.32 -15.06
C TYR A 81 -8.45 4.18 -16.33
N GLY A 82 -8.66 3.56 -17.49
CA GLY A 82 -8.81 4.29 -18.76
C GLY A 82 -10.00 5.26 -18.76
N GLU A 83 -11.14 4.83 -18.22
CA GLU A 83 -12.32 5.68 -18.03
C GLU A 83 -12.01 6.91 -17.16
N ILE A 84 -11.39 6.70 -16.00
CA ILE A 84 -11.03 7.78 -15.06
C ILE A 84 -10.00 8.72 -15.69
N ARG A 85 -8.97 8.19 -16.34
CA ARG A 85 -7.90 8.98 -16.94
C ARG A 85 -8.43 9.90 -18.03
N SER A 86 -9.31 9.39 -18.90
CA SER A 86 -9.94 10.19 -19.95
C SER A 86 -10.80 11.33 -19.41
N LEU A 87 -11.44 11.14 -18.25
CA LEU A 87 -12.22 12.19 -17.58
C LEU A 87 -11.32 13.29 -17.01
N LEU A 88 -10.19 12.91 -16.41
CA LEU A 88 -9.25 13.86 -15.80
C LEU A 88 -8.50 14.72 -16.82
N GLU A 89 -8.31 14.23 -18.05
CA GLU A 89 -7.67 15.01 -19.13
C GLU A 89 -8.55 16.13 -19.70
N LYS A 90 -9.85 16.11 -19.38
CA LYS A 90 -10.82 17.11 -19.84
C LYS A 90 -11.08 18.23 -18.82
N GLN A 91 -10.37 18.22 -17.70
CA GLN A 91 -10.41 19.26 -16.66
C GLN A 91 -9.26 20.25 -16.87
#